data_AF-A0A5C8TC39-F1
#
_entry.id   AF-A0A5C8TC39-F1
#
_cell.length_a   1.000
_cell.length_b   1.000
_cell.length_c   1.000
_cell.angle_alpha   90.00
_cell.angle_beta   90.00
_cell.angle_gamma   90.00
#
_symmetry.space_group_name_H-M   'P 1'
#
loop_
_entity.id
_entity.type
_entity.pdbx_description
1 polymer ?
#
loop_
_entity_poly.entity_id
_entity_poly.type
_entity_poly.pdbx_seq_one_letter_code
_entity_poly.pdbx_strand_id
1 'polypeptide(L)'
;MSAREPASGATGSRDRGQAAETGAANRTAARPGHSPRRRWTRSRIFLAPGRLRSLVRRSEGGLVLLATLVGSVSGLAVSAMTWVTQALREALYHLPAGTRLSAADAVAPPLLLIGPCLGGVLLGLLILAANYLRGPRKRPAIDPIEANALHGGRMSLRDSLYLALQNVISNGSGASVGLEAGYTQLASGLASRLGIAFEVRRGDLRTLVGCGAAGA
;
A
#
# COMPACT_ATOMS: atom_id res chain seq x y z
N MET A 1 64.25 -49.20 22.57
CA MET A 1 63.13 -48.55 23.28
C MET A 1 62.59 -49.55 24.29
N SER A 2 63.25 -49.78 25.43
CA SER A 2 63.32 -48.98 26.66
C SER A 2 61.97 -48.73 27.32
N ALA A 3 61.85 -49.30 28.53
CA ALA A 3 60.72 -49.50 29.42
C ALA A 3 60.08 -48.24 30.02
N ARG A 4 58.88 -48.36 30.61
CA ARG A 4 58.61 -48.17 32.06
C ARG A 4 57.11 -48.20 32.43
N GLU A 5 56.89 -48.61 33.67
CA GLU A 5 55.65 -48.78 34.44
C GLU A 5 54.77 -47.52 34.60
N PRO A 6 53.51 -47.68 35.07
CA PRO A 6 52.63 -46.58 35.48
C PRO A 6 52.68 -46.30 36.99
N ALA A 7 52.76 -45.02 37.34
CA ALA A 7 52.52 -44.42 38.66
C ALA A 7 52.08 -42.98 38.37
N SER A 8 51.31 -42.20 39.13
CA SER A 8 50.59 -42.27 40.41
C SER A 8 50.20 -40.80 40.70
N GLY A 9 49.13 -40.54 41.46
CA GLY A 9 48.84 -39.20 42.01
C GLY A 9 47.62 -38.54 41.35
N ALA A 10 46.39 -38.73 41.82
CA ALA A 10 45.83 -38.32 43.13
C ALA A 10 45.98 -36.81 43.41
N THR A 11 44.90 -36.03 43.26
CA THR A 11 44.43 -35.02 44.23
C THR A 11 43.23 -34.25 43.68
N GLY A 12 42.24 -33.95 44.53
CA GLY A 12 41.34 -32.81 44.30
C GLY A 12 39.83 -33.09 44.21
N SER A 13 39.26 -33.77 45.20
CA SER A 13 37.83 -33.74 45.51
C SER A 13 37.43 -32.43 46.23
N ARG A 14 36.14 -32.05 46.11
CA ARG A 14 35.39 -31.06 46.93
C ARG A 14 35.63 -29.60 46.52
N ASP A 15 34.69 -28.67 46.60
CA ASP A 15 33.35 -28.61 47.20
C ASP A 15 32.63 -27.39 46.59
N ARG A 16 31.30 -27.36 46.75
CA ARG A 16 30.42 -26.18 47.00
C ARG A 16 30.96 -24.80 46.57
N GLY A 17 30.26 -24.03 45.74
CA GLY A 17 28.88 -23.59 45.96
C GLY A 17 28.87 -22.11 46.35
N GLN A 18 27.89 -21.37 45.81
CA GLN A 18 27.51 -20.00 46.21
C GLN A 18 28.56 -18.93 45.83
N ALA A 19 28.23 -17.70 45.44
CA ALA A 19 27.04 -16.90 45.61
C ALA A 19 26.95 -15.91 44.43
N ALA A 20 25.76 -15.67 43.89
CA ALA A 20 25.09 -14.38 44.03
C ALA A 20 25.81 -13.21 43.33
N GLU A 21 25.44 -12.94 42.08
CA GLU A 21 25.29 -11.56 41.64
C GLU A 21 23.90 -11.33 41.05
N THR A 22 23.12 -10.69 41.90
CA THR A 22 21.80 -10.12 41.74
C THR A 22 21.89 -8.92 40.78
N GLY A 23 21.58 -9.14 39.50
CA GLY A 23 21.44 -8.08 38.50
C GLY A 23 19.98 -7.91 38.10
N ALA A 24 19.28 -7.06 38.82
CA ALA A 24 17.85 -6.82 38.70
C ALA A 24 17.40 -6.36 37.30
N ALA A 25 16.25 -6.89 36.89
CA ALA A 25 15.16 -6.16 36.24
C ALA A 25 15.53 -5.11 35.17
N ASN A 26 15.60 -5.55 33.91
CA ASN A 26 15.06 -4.74 32.82
C ASN A 26 14.26 -5.60 31.83
N ARG A 27 13.26 -6.33 32.37
CA ARG A 27 12.08 -6.68 31.58
C ARG A 27 11.22 -5.43 31.52
N THR A 28 11.57 -4.51 30.63
CA THR A 28 10.63 -3.48 30.18
C THR A 28 9.51 -4.24 29.49
N ALA A 29 8.49 -4.58 30.26
CA ALA A 29 7.23 -5.08 29.75
C ALA A 29 6.80 -4.12 28.64
N ALA A 30 6.86 -4.61 27.40
CA ALA A 30 6.25 -3.94 26.27
C ALA A 30 4.78 -3.76 26.65
N ARG A 31 4.43 -2.55 27.09
CA ARG A 31 3.05 -2.16 27.34
C ARG A 31 2.28 -2.55 26.09
N PRO A 32 1.15 -3.29 26.18
CA PRO A 32 0.32 -3.51 25.01
C PRO A 32 -0.17 -2.14 24.56
N GLY A 33 0.52 -1.59 23.58
CA GLY A 33 0.14 -0.36 22.92
C GLY A 33 -1.27 -0.59 22.42
N HIS A 34 -2.22 0.13 23.01
CA HIS A 34 -3.57 0.17 22.49
C HIS A 34 -3.47 0.82 21.12
N SER A 35 -3.28 -0.01 20.08
CA SER A 35 -3.35 0.45 18.71
C SER A 35 -4.76 1.04 18.55
N PRO A 36 -4.88 2.37 18.36
CA PRO A 36 -6.18 3.00 18.29
C PRO A 36 -6.91 2.36 17.10
N ARG A 37 -7.98 1.62 17.40
CA ARG A 37 -8.80 0.92 16.40
C ARG A 37 -9.14 1.90 15.28
N ARG A 38 -8.55 1.69 14.11
CA ARG A 38 -8.77 2.52 12.92
C ARG A 38 -10.27 2.54 12.65
N ARG A 39 -10.91 3.68 12.92
CA ARG A 39 -12.34 3.86 12.69
C ARG A 39 -12.51 4.03 11.18
N TRP A 40 -12.77 2.92 10.48
CA TRP A 40 -13.01 2.90 9.04
C TRP A 40 -14.02 3.99 8.70
N THR A 41 -13.61 4.94 7.86
CA THR A 41 -14.45 6.04 7.43
C THR A 41 -15.74 5.47 6.85
N ARG A 42 -16.88 5.80 7.47
CA ARG A 42 -18.24 5.53 6.96
C ARG A 42 -18.43 6.29 5.65
N SER A 43 -17.81 5.82 4.59
CA SER A 43 -18.08 6.25 3.23
C SER A 43 -19.41 5.62 2.83
N ARG A 44 -20.41 6.39 2.40
CA ARG A 44 -21.73 5.89 1.96
C ARG A 44 -21.53 4.77 0.93
N ILE A 45 -21.74 3.52 1.35
CA ILE A 45 -21.51 2.34 0.51
C ILE A 45 -22.81 2.08 -0.23
N PHE A 46 -22.75 2.05 -1.56
CA PHE A 46 -23.84 1.46 -2.33
C PHE A 46 -23.77 -0.04 -2.12
N LEU A 47 -24.77 -0.54 -1.42
CA LEU A 47 -24.87 -1.90 -0.96
C LEU A 47 -25.44 -2.74 -2.11
N ALA A 48 -24.72 -3.76 -2.60
CA ALA A 48 -25.19 -4.59 -3.73
C ALA A 48 -26.52 -5.29 -3.39
N PRO A 49 -27.42 -5.62 -4.34
CA PRO A 49 -28.69 -6.27 -4.03
C PRO A 49 -28.49 -7.59 -3.25
N GLY A 50 -29.36 -7.87 -2.26
CA GLY A 50 -29.17 -8.98 -1.31
C GLY A 50 -29.02 -10.36 -1.97
N ARG A 51 -29.67 -10.59 -3.11
CA ARG A 51 -29.55 -11.83 -3.89
C ARG A 51 -28.15 -12.06 -4.49
N LEU A 52 -27.46 -10.98 -4.87
CA LEU A 52 -26.12 -11.06 -5.44
C LEU A 52 -25.07 -11.32 -4.34
N ARG A 53 -25.31 -10.79 -3.13
CA ARG A 53 -24.45 -11.05 -1.96
C ARG A 53 -24.54 -12.49 -1.47
N SER A 54 -25.75 -13.07 -1.44
CA SER A 54 -25.93 -14.45 -1.00
C SER A 54 -25.26 -15.45 -1.96
N LEU A 55 -25.26 -15.16 -3.27
CA LEU A 55 -24.58 -15.96 -4.29
C LEU A 55 -23.06 -15.96 -4.10
N VAL A 56 -22.46 -14.76 -3.92
CA VAL A 56 -21.01 -14.61 -3.69
C VAL A 56 -20.56 -15.23 -2.36
N ARG A 57 -21.35 -15.10 -1.29
CA ARG A 57 -20.97 -15.62 0.04
C ARG A 57 -21.12 -17.14 0.20
N ARG A 58 -21.90 -17.79 -0.66
CA ARG A 58 -22.18 -19.25 -0.60
C ARG A 58 -21.44 -20.06 -1.64
N SER A 59 -20.95 -19.46 -2.72
CA SER A 59 -20.33 -20.18 -3.84
C SER A 59 -18.93 -19.67 -4.16
N GLU A 60 -18.00 -20.60 -4.35
CA GLU A 60 -16.65 -20.30 -4.84
C GLU A 60 -16.69 -19.65 -6.23
N GLY A 61 -17.63 -20.07 -7.09
CA GLY A 61 -17.85 -19.45 -8.40
C GLY A 61 -18.21 -17.97 -8.33
N GLY A 62 -19.01 -17.56 -7.34
CA GLY A 62 -19.33 -16.14 -7.13
C GLY A 62 -18.13 -15.30 -6.70
N LEU A 63 -17.21 -15.89 -5.91
CA LEU A 63 -15.94 -15.26 -5.56
C LEU A 63 -15.05 -15.09 -6.80
N VAL A 64 -14.92 -16.13 -7.63
CA VAL A 64 -14.13 -16.10 -8.87
C VAL A 64 -14.65 -15.03 -9.82
N LEU A 65 -15.97 -14.99 -10.05
CA LEU A 65 -16.59 -13.96 -10.89
C LEU A 65 -16.32 -12.55 -10.35
N LEU A 66 -16.42 -12.36 -9.04
CA LEU A 66 -16.11 -11.07 -8.42
C LEU A 66 -14.63 -10.71 -8.54
N ALA A 67 -13.72 -11.68 -8.45
CA ALA A 67 -12.28 -11.47 -8.67
C ALA A 67 -11.98 -11.08 -10.13
N THR A 68 -12.64 -11.71 -11.11
CA THR A 68 -12.54 -11.32 -12.53
C THR A 68 -13.05 -9.89 -12.76
N LEU A 69 -14.17 -9.52 -12.14
CA LEU A 69 -14.68 -8.16 -12.18
C LEU A 69 -13.69 -7.18 -11.57
N VAL A 70 -13.11 -7.51 -10.42
CA VAL A 70 -12.08 -6.70 -9.76
C VAL A 70 -10.88 -6.49 -10.69
N GLY A 71 -10.34 -7.54 -11.29
CA GLY A 71 -9.23 -7.42 -12.24
C GLY A 71 -9.56 -6.55 -13.45
N SER A 72 -10.77 -6.69 -14.00
CA SER A 72 -11.24 -5.85 -15.11
C SER A 72 -11.33 -4.38 -14.73
N VAL A 73 -11.86 -4.09 -13.54
CA VAL A 73 -11.95 -2.71 -13.00
C VAL A 73 -10.56 -2.15 -12.71
N SER A 74 -9.63 -2.95 -12.19
CA SER A 74 -8.23 -2.55 -11.98
C SER A 74 -7.56 -2.16 -13.29
N GLY A 75 -7.63 -3.02 -14.32
CA GLY A 75 -7.01 -2.74 -15.62
C GLY A 75 -7.59 -1.48 -16.30
N LEU A 76 -8.91 -1.25 -16.19
CA LEU A 76 -9.54 -0.01 -16.67
C LEU A 76 -9.07 1.21 -15.89
N ALA A 77 -8.96 1.11 -14.56
CA ALA A 77 -8.50 2.21 -13.72
C ALA A 77 -7.03 2.56 -14.00
N VAL A 78 -6.16 1.56 -14.19
CA VAL A 78 -4.76 1.77 -14.56
C VAL A 78 -4.66 2.38 -15.95
N SER A 79 -5.39 1.85 -16.93
CA SER A 79 -5.43 2.40 -18.30
C SER A 79 -5.86 3.87 -18.30
N ALA A 80 -6.90 4.22 -17.54
CA ALA A 80 -7.34 5.60 -17.38
C ALA A 80 -6.26 6.47 -16.72
N MET A 81 -5.59 5.97 -15.68
CA MET A 81 -4.53 6.69 -14.98
C MET A 81 -3.32 6.94 -15.90
N THR A 82 -2.90 5.94 -16.68
CA THR A 82 -1.85 6.07 -17.68
C THR A 82 -2.24 7.09 -18.75
N TRP A 83 -3.47 7.02 -19.27
CA TRP A 83 -3.97 7.97 -20.26
C TRP A 83 -3.99 9.42 -19.74
N VAL A 84 -4.51 9.65 -18.54
CA VAL A 84 -4.52 10.99 -17.92
C VAL A 84 -3.09 11.50 -17.71
N THR A 85 -2.17 10.65 -17.25
CA THR A 85 -0.79 11.07 -17.01
C THR A 85 -0.08 11.41 -18.33
N GLN A 86 -0.38 10.67 -19.40
CA GLN A 86 0.13 10.95 -20.74
C GLN A 86 -0.43 12.27 -21.30
N ALA A 87 -1.76 12.47 -21.21
CA ALA A 87 -2.40 13.70 -21.65
C ALA A 87 -1.86 14.93 -20.89
N LEU A 88 -1.60 14.80 -19.59
CA LEU A 88 -0.99 15.85 -18.78
C LEU A 88 0.42 16.20 -19.26
N ARG A 89 1.25 15.20 -19.59
CA ARG A 89 2.59 15.41 -20.18
C ARG A 89 2.49 16.12 -21.53
N GLU A 90 1.62 15.63 -22.41
CA GLU A 90 1.43 16.20 -23.75
C GLU A 90 1.02 17.67 -23.66
N ALA A 91 0.09 18.00 -22.75
CA ALA A 91 -0.37 19.36 -22.51
C ALA A 91 0.73 20.27 -21.91
N LEU A 92 1.46 19.80 -20.89
CA LEU A 92 2.49 20.61 -20.22
C LEU A 92 3.70 20.89 -21.12
N TYR A 93 4.12 19.88 -21.88
CA TYR A 93 5.35 19.95 -22.67
C TYR A 93 5.11 20.22 -24.17
N HIS A 94 3.85 20.42 -24.58
CA HIS A 94 3.44 20.64 -25.98
C HIS A 94 3.96 19.53 -26.93
N LEU A 95 3.80 18.27 -26.53
CA LEU A 95 4.20 17.14 -27.38
C LEU A 95 3.12 16.80 -28.41
N PRO A 96 3.51 16.27 -29.59
CA PRO A 96 2.57 15.62 -30.48
C PRO A 96 1.89 14.44 -29.78
N ALA A 97 0.60 14.24 -30.08
CA ALA A 97 -0.21 13.19 -29.44
C ALA A 97 0.45 11.81 -29.58
N GLY A 98 0.52 11.06 -28.47
CA GLY A 98 1.14 9.74 -28.41
C GLY A 98 2.66 9.72 -28.24
N THR A 99 3.32 10.88 -28.25
CA THR A 99 4.78 10.97 -28.07
C THR A 99 5.12 10.96 -26.58
N ARG A 100 6.08 10.13 -26.19
CA ARG A 100 6.59 10.12 -24.81
C ARG A 100 7.64 11.23 -24.63
N LEU A 101 7.71 11.81 -23.44
CA LEU A 101 8.71 12.84 -23.12
C LEU A 101 10.16 12.36 -23.33
N SER A 102 10.43 11.08 -23.06
CA SER A 102 11.73 10.46 -23.29
C SER A 102 12.06 10.20 -24.77
N ALA A 103 11.06 10.27 -25.65
CA ALA A 103 11.19 10.04 -27.09
C ALA A 103 11.05 11.34 -27.91
N ALA A 104 10.97 12.49 -27.24
CA ALA A 104 10.87 13.77 -27.91
C ALA A 104 12.26 14.24 -28.37
N ASP A 105 12.39 14.57 -29.66
CA ASP A 105 13.67 14.97 -30.27
C ASP A 105 14.23 16.27 -29.66
N ALA A 106 13.35 17.21 -29.28
CA ALA A 106 13.69 18.39 -28.50
C ALA A 106 12.45 18.97 -27.80
N VAL A 107 12.56 19.26 -26.51
CA VAL A 107 11.56 20.02 -25.75
C VAL A 107 12.11 21.41 -25.52
N ALA A 108 11.28 22.44 -25.65
CA ALA A 108 11.69 23.81 -25.40
C ALA A 108 12.30 23.95 -23.97
N PRO A 109 13.54 24.45 -23.81
CA PRO A 109 14.20 24.59 -22.51
C PRO A 109 13.37 25.24 -21.40
N PRO A 110 12.55 26.30 -21.65
CA PRO A 110 11.73 26.87 -20.59
C PRO A 110 10.64 25.92 -20.08
N LEU A 111 10.09 25.04 -20.94
CA LEU A 111 9.04 24.09 -20.53
C LEU A 111 9.58 23.03 -19.58
N LEU A 112 10.86 22.67 -19.68
CA LEU A 112 11.53 21.77 -18.74
C LEU A 112 11.58 22.33 -17.31
N LEU A 113 11.59 23.66 -17.16
CA LEU A 113 11.52 24.31 -15.85
C LEU A 113 10.08 24.60 -15.43
N ILE A 114 9.26 25.12 -16.36
CA ILE A 114 7.87 25.51 -16.08
C ILE A 114 6.99 24.31 -15.77
N GLY A 115 7.17 23.19 -16.47
CA GLY A 115 6.37 21.97 -16.28
C GLY A 115 6.37 21.47 -14.83
N PRO A 116 7.54 21.20 -14.23
CA PRO A 116 7.63 20.80 -12.82
C PRO A 116 7.14 21.87 -11.85
N CYS A 117 7.38 23.16 -12.12
CA CYS A 117 6.86 24.25 -11.28
C CYS A 117 5.32 24.29 -11.26
N LEU A 118 4.68 24.20 -12.43
CA LEU A 118 3.22 24.14 -12.53
C LEU A 118 2.67 22.88 -11.86
N GLY A 119 3.35 21.74 -12.02
CA GLY A 119 3.04 20.51 -11.31
C GLY A 119 3.06 20.65 -9.79
N GLY A 120 4.11 21.29 -9.27
CA GLY A 120 4.26 21.59 -7.85
C GLY A 120 3.17 22.51 -7.32
N VAL A 121 2.81 23.56 -8.08
CA VAL A 121 1.68 24.45 -7.74
C VAL A 121 0.37 23.67 -7.72
N LEU A 122 0.08 22.87 -8.75
CA LEU A 122 -1.15 22.08 -8.83
C LEU A 122 -1.25 21.07 -7.69
N LEU A 123 -0.14 20.39 -7.37
CA LEU A 123 -0.06 19.45 -6.25
C LEU A 123 -0.25 20.16 -4.91
N GLY A 124 0.37 21.34 -4.73
CA GLY A 124 0.21 22.18 -3.54
C GLY A 124 -1.24 22.63 -3.34
N LEU A 125 -1.90 23.08 -4.40
CA LEU A 125 -3.33 23.44 -4.38
C LEU A 125 -4.21 22.24 -4.05
N LEU A 126 -3.92 21.05 -4.60
CA LEU A 126 -4.63 19.82 -4.26
C LEU A 126 -4.50 19.48 -2.77
N ILE A 127 -3.29 19.59 -2.22
CA ILE A 127 -3.04 19.36 -0.78
C ILE A 127 -3.79 20.38 0.07
N LEU A 128 -3.72 21.67 -0.30
CA LEU A 128 -4.38 22.74 0.42
C LEU A 128 -5.90 22.59 0.40
N ALA A 129 -6.48 22.31 -0.76
CA ALA A 129 -7.91 22.05 -0.93
C ALA A 129 -8.36 20.82 -0.13
N ALA A 130 -7.58 19.74 -0.16
CA ALA A 130 -7.87 18.55 0.62
C ALA A 130 -7.82 18.83 2.13
N ASN A 131 -6.83 19.60 2.59
CA ASN A 131 -6.70 20.01 3.99
C ASN A 131 -7.82 20.97 4.42
N TYR A 132 -8.25 21.88 3.55
CA TYR A 132 -9.36 22.80 3.83
C TYR A 132 -10.69 22.03 3.99
N LEU A 133 -10.98 21.11 3.06
CA LEU A 133 -12.25 20.37 3.05
C LEU A 133 -12.36 19.30 4.15
N ARG A 134 -11.23 18.76 4.61
CA ARG A 134 -11.20 17.55 5.49
C ARG A 134 -10.38 17.72 6.76
N GLY A 135 -9.70 18.85 6.91
CA GLY A 135 -8.65 19.04 7.90
C GLY A 135 -7.32 18.41 7.47
N PRO A 136 -6.20 18.81 8.13
CA PRO A 136 -4.89 18.23 7.88
C PRO A 136 -4.89 16.74 8.19
N ARG A 137 -4.31 15.95 7.27
CA ARG A 137 -4.15 14.51 7.47
C ARG A 137 -3.20 14.25 8.63
N LYS A 138 -3.69 13.49 9.61
CA LYS A 138 -2.91 13.09 10.80
C LYS A 138 -2.14 11.79 10.60
N ARG A 139 -2.43 11.02 9.54
CA ARG A 139 -1.88 9.68 9.30
C ARG A 139 -1.74 9.39 7.80
N PRO A 140 -0.74 8.58 7.39
CA PRO A 140 -0.57 8.17 6.00
C PRO A 140 -1.71 7.27 5.52
N ALA A 141 -1.85 7.16 4.19
CA ALA A 141 -2.72 6.18 3.55
C ALA A 141 -2.21 4.77 3.88
N ILE A 142 -3.13 3.83 4.09
CA ILE A 142 -2.79 2.42 4.33
C ILE A 142 -2.48 1.81 2.96
N ASP A 143 -1.32 1.19 2.81
CA ASP A 143 -0.99 0.44 1.61
C ASP A 143 -1.74 -0.91 1.55
N PRO A 144 -1.78 -1.60 0.39
CA PRO A 144 -2.53 -2.84 0.25
C PRO A 144 -1.96 -3.99 1.09
N ILE A 145 -0.65 -3.97 1.35
CA ILE A 145 0.06 -5.01 2.11
C ILE A 145 -0.32 -4.89 3.59
N GLU A 146 -0.22 -3.70 4.19
CA GLU A 146 -0.68 -3.38 5.53
C GLU A 146 -2.19 -3.61 5.66
N ALA A 147 -2.97 -3.23 4.65
CA ALA A 147 -4.41 -3.47 4.64
C ALA A 147 -4.73 -4.96 4.74
N ASN A 148 -4.03 -5.80 3.98
CA ASN A 148 -4.21 -7.25 4.00
C ASN A 148 -3.70 -7.90 5.29
N ALA A 149 -2.56 -7.45 5.82
CA ALA A 149 -1.94 -8.00 7.02
C ALA A 149 -2.70 -7.60 8.30
N LEU A 150 -2.97 -6.32 8.49
CA LEU A 150 -3.44 -5.76 9.77
C LEU A 150 -4.92 -5.40 9.78
N HIS A 151 -5.54 -5.27 8.60
CA HIS A 151 -6.87 -4.69 8.45
C HIS A 151 -7.87 -5.58 7.71
N GLY A 152 -7.46 -6.79 7.33
CA GLY A 152 -8.33 -7.75 6.66
C GLY A 152 -8.78 -7.31 5.27
N GLY A 153 -7.93 -6.59 4.53
CA GLY A 153 -8.19 -6.12 3.17
C GLY A 153 -9.12 -4.90 3.09
N ARG A 154 -9.36 -4.21 4.20
CA ARG A 154 -10.12 -2.96 4.17
C ARG A 154 -9.19 -1.80 3.79
N MET A 155 -9.62 -0.96 2.86
CA MET A 155 -8.90 0.24 2.43
C MET A 155 -9.86 1.42 2.29
N SER A 156 -9.33 2.63 2.45
CA SER A 156 -10.06 3.87 2.22
C SER A 156 -9.92 4.27 0.76
N LEU A 157 -10.95 4.03 -0.06
CA LEU A 157 -10.94 4.40 -1.49
C LEU A 157 -10.62 5.89 -1.71
N ARG A 158 -11.03 6.76 -0.79
CA ARG A 158 -10.74 8.19 -0.85
C ARG A 158 -9.25 8.50 -0.67
N ASP A 159 -8.58 7.76 0.20
CA ASP A 159 -7.13 7.94 0.39
C ASP A 159 -6.36 7.29 -0.75
N SER A 160 -6.84 6.16 -1.28
CA SER A 160 -6.31 5.55 -2.49
C SER A 160 -6.38 6.50 -3.69
N LEU A 161 -7.56 7.10 -3.94
CA LEU A 161 -7.74 8.05 -5.04
C LEU A 161 -6.89 9.30 -4.87
N TYR A 162 -6.79 9.80 -3.64
CA TYR A 162 -5.94 10.95 -3.36
C TYR A 162 -4.47 10.66 -3.66
N LEU A 163 -3.95 9.52 -3.21
CA LEU A 163 -2.56 9.13 -3.49
C LEU A 163 -2.33 8.91 -4.99
N ALA A 164 -3.27 8.26 -5.68
CA ALA A 164 -3.21 8.07 -7.12
C ALA A 164 -3.15 9.40 -7.87
N LEU A 165 -3.99 10.37 -7.49
CA LEU A 165 -4.00 11.71 -8.09
C LEU A 165 -2.68 12.46 -7.84
N GLN A 166 -2.11 12.36 -6.64
CA GLN A 166 -0.79 12.92 -6.35
C GLN A 166 0.29 12.33 -7.26
N ASN A 167 0.27 11.01 -7.46
CA ASN A 167 1.20 10.33 -8.36
C ASN A 167 1.02 10.75 -9.82
N VAL A 168 -0.21 10.86 -10.32
CA VAL A 168 -0.50 11.35 -11.67
C VAL A 168 0.05 12.77 -11.88
N ILE A 169 -0.24 13.69 -10.96
CA ILE A 169 0.20 15.08 -11.07
C ILE A 169 1.73 15.15 -11.03
N SER A 170 2.35 14.48 -10.06
CA SER A 170 3.81 14.48 -9.88
C SER A 170 4.52 13.89 -11.10
N ASN A 171 4.17 12.65 -11.48
CA ASN A 171 4.79 11.96 -12.61
C ASN A 171 4.48 12.66 -13.95
N GLY A 172 3.24 13.13 -14.15
CA GLY A 172 2.83 13.84 -15.36
C GLY A 172 3.55 15.17 -15.54
N SER A 173 3.96 15.81 -14.44
CA SER A 173 4.73 17.06 -14.49
C SER A 173 6.23 16.84 -14.68
N GLY A 174 6.70 15.59 -14.80
CA GLY A 174 8.12 15.25 -15.03
C GLY A 174 8.92 14.92 -13.77
N ALA A 175 8.28 14.71 -12.62
CA ALA A 175 8.99 14.23 -11.44
C ALA A 175 9.42 12.76 -11.60
N SER A 176 10.60 12.41 -11.06
CA SER A 176 11.16 11.06 -11.09
C SER A 176 10.51 10.15 -10.03
N VAL A 177 9.22 9.85 -10.22
CA VAL A 177 8.44 8.99 -9.31
C VAL A 177 7.65 7.98 -10.14
N GLY A 178 7.73 6.70 -9.81
CA GLY A 178 6.97 5.66 -10.51
C GLY A 178 5.48 5.71 -10.21
N LEU A 179 4.66 5.31 -11.19
CA LEU A 179 3.20 5.22 -11.04
C LEU A 179 2.75 3.92 -10.35
N GLU A 180 3.63 2.93 -10.22
CA GLU A 180 3.36 1.60 -9.65
C GLU A 180 2.61 1.66 -8.32
N ALA A 181 3.07 2.51 -7.40
CA ALA A 181 2.43 2.69 -6.10
C ALA A 181 1.01 3.29 -6.24
N GLY A 182 0.80 4.19 -7.20
CA GLY A 182 -0.50 4.78 -7.49
C GLY A 182 -1.48 3.78 -8.10
N TYR A 183 -1.00 3.00 -9.08
CA TYR A 183 -1.76 1.93 -9.73
C TYR A 183 -2.23 0.91 -8.70
N THR A 184 -1.28 0.34 -7.95
CA THR A 184 -1.55 -0.70 -6.96
C THR A 184 -2.51 -0.19 -5.88
N GLN A 185 -2.30 1.04 -5.39
CA GLN A 185 -3.13 1.63 -4.35
C GLN A 185 -4.56 1.90 -4.82
N LEU A 186 -4.74 2.44 -6.04
CA LEU A 186 -6.05 2.72 -6.61
C LEU A 186 -6.82 1.42 -6.86
N ALA A 187 -6.18 0.47 -7.53
CA ALA A 187 -6.74 -0.82 -7.88
C ALA A 187 -7.14 -1.63 -6.62
N SER A 188 -6.25 -1.71 -5.63
CA SER A 188 -6.54 -2.34 -4.33
C SER A 188 -7.65 -1.63 -3.56
N GLY A 189 -7.70 -0.29 -3.62
CA GLY A 189 -8.76 0.51 -3.01
C GLY A 189 -10.13 0.25 -3.63
N LEU A 190 -10.20 0.11 -4.95
CA LEU A 190 -11.41 -0.24 -5.70
C LEU A 190 -11.85 -1.68 -5.39
N ALA A 191 -10.91 -2.62 -5.40
CA ALA A 191 -11.15 -4.02 -5.02
C ALA A 191 -11.72 -4.13 -3.60
N SER A 192 -11.11 -3.43 -2.64
CA SER A 192 -11.60 -3.36 -1.26
C SER A 192 -13.01 -2.79 -1.20
N ARG A 193 -13.29 -1.73 -1.98
CA ARG A 193 -14.62 -1.11 -2.02
C ARG A 193 -15.68 -2.07 -2.56
N LEU A 194 -15.36 -2.78 -3.65
CA LEU A 194 -16.24 -3.79 -4.24
C LEU A 194 -16.48 -4.92 -3.24
N GLY A 195 -15.43 -5.53 -2.68
CA GLY A 195 -15.58 -6.60 -1.70
C GLY A 195 -16.42 -6.21 -0.48
N ILE A 196 -16.27 -4.97 0.03
CA ILE A 196 -17.11 -4.45 1.12
C ILE A 196 -18.57 -4.26 0.66
N ALA A 197 -18.81 -3.77 -0.56
CA ALA A 197 -20.16 -3.59 -1.11
C ALA A 197 -20.93 -4.91 -1.30
N PHE A 198 -20.20 -6.00 -1.55
CA PHE A 198 -20.73 -7.38 -1.61
C PHE A 198 -20.74 -8.10 -0.25
N GLU A 199 -20.25 -7.47 0.81
CA GLU A 199 -20.15 -8.03 2.17
C GLU A 199 -19.43 -9.39 2.22
N VAL A 200 -18.35 -9.53 1.44
CA VAL A 200 -17.56 -10.76 1.42
C VAL A 200 -16.88 -11.02 2.76
N ARG A 201 -16.48 -12.26 3.02
CA ARG A 201 -15.82 -12.64 4.27
C ARG A 201 -14.45 -11.97 4.37
N ARG A 202 -13.89 -11.91 5.58
CA ARG A 202 -12.58 -11.28 5.80
C ARG A 202 -11.44 -11.93 4.99
N GLY A 203 -11.46 -13.26 4.82
CA GLY A 203 -10.50 -13.97 3.98
C GLY A 203 -10.64 -13.57 2.52
N ASP A 204 -11.84 -13.70 1.99
CA ASP A 204 -12.23 -13.31 0.63
C ASP A 204 -11.86 -11.85 0.29
N LEU A 205 -12.08 -10.91 1.22
CA LEU A 205 -11.72 -9.52 1.01
C LEU A 205 -10.21 -9.34 0.82
N ARG A 206 -9.39 -10.08 1.58
CA ARG A 206 -7.92 -10.04 1.42
C ARG A 206 -7.52 -10.59 0.05
N THR A 207 -8.16 -11.67 -0.38
CA THR A 207 -7.95 -12.24 -1.72
C THR A 207 -8.32 -11.23 -2.80
N LEU A 208 -9.49 -10.59 -2.72
CA LEU A 208 -9.91 -9.58 -3.70
C LEU A 208 -8.96 -8.38 -3.75
N VAL A 209 -8.46 -7.89 -2.60
CA VAL A 209 -7.44 -6.82 -2.60
C VAL A 209 -6.15 -7.28 -3.26
N GLY A 210 -5.73 -8.53 -3.02
CA GLY A 210 -4.60 -9.14 -3.73
C GLY A 210 -4.83 -9.20 -5.24
N CYS A 211 -6.01 -9.63 -5.68
CA CYS A 211 -6.39 -9.62 -7.11
C CYS A 211 -6.41 -8.19 -7.67
N GLY A 212 -6.88 -7.22 -6.89
CA GLY A 212 -6.85 -5.81 -7.26
C GLY A 212 -5.44 -5.30 -7.50
N ALA A 213 -4.52 -5.58 -6.58
CA ALA A 213 -3.11 -5.26 -6.69
C ALA A 213 -2.44 -5.97 -7.89
N ALA A 214 -2.73 -7.25 -8.11
CA ALA A 214 -2.14 -8.04 -9.20
C ALA A 214 -2.69 -7.67 -10.59
N GLY A 215 -3.91 -7.12 -10.66
CA GLY A 215 -4.50 -6.63 -11.90
C GLY A 215 -4.16 -5.17 -12.22
N ALA A 216 -3.34 -4.53 -11.40
CA ALA A 216 -2.79 -3.20 -11.65
C ALA A 216 -1.51 -3.31 -12.49
#